data_AF-A0AAX7T7V6-F1
#
_entry.id   AF-A0AAX7T7V6-F1
#
_cell.length_a   1.000
_cell.length_b   1.000
_cell.length_c   1.000
_cell.angle_alpha   90.00
_cell.angle_beta   90.00
_cell.angle_gamma   90.00
#
_symmetry.space_group_name_H-M   'P 1'
#
loop_
_entity.id
_entity.type
_entity.pdbx_description
1 polymer ?
#
loop_
_entity_poly.entity_id
_entity_poly.type
_entity_poly.pdbx_seq_one_letter_code
_entity_poly.pdbx_strand_id
1 'polypeptide(L)'
;SKCLLMSLESGRQMKGYTMMVFASLLLCLSLGFICSSKLVPVSQYVGTVLVCLLGVACLRGWGRFRNTDYVQFITILEETKKNHTPASKKKLRCYDFDFSHWPLDFSWTEVSTTECQIKLSKAGVSLLRPEPRLRGAADSVLHSVRTLPCHIISFVIAHTFGRRMLYPGSVGLLQKAMRPMLQQGQAKLIEEFDGQRNKLVACDGNEIDTMFVDRRRDGGQNGQTLVICCEGNAGFYEVGCMNTPLEGGYSVLGWNHPGFGGSTGVPFPQNEANAMDVVIQFAVHKLGFSLSDIVIYAWSIGGFTASWAVMSYPEIQSLVLDASFDDLLPLALKVMPDSWRPLVQHTVRQYMNLNNAAQVLKYQGPVLLIRRTRDEIITTTGPEDIMSNRGNDLLLKLLQFRYPKIMTDEGIRVVRQWLGASSPLEEASVYSGYEVDDDWCVSVLQSYQADRDVSFPWSVGEDMTLEGRRQLALFLARKYMRNFEATHCTPLPAIEFHPPWRL
;
A
#
# COMPACT_ATOMS: atom_id res chain seq x y z
N SER A 1 -32.19 -9.35 -3.75
CA SER A 1 -32.35 -8.55 -2.54
C SER A 1 -31.07 -7.78 -2.29
N LYS A 2 -31.10 -6.45 -2.32
CA LYS A 2 -29.95 -5.61 -1.94
C LYS A 2 -29.68 -5.80 -0.45
N CYS A 3 -28.43 -5.97 -0.09
CA CYS A 3 -27.95 -6.12 1.29
C CYS A 3 -27.78 -4.70 1.85
N LEU A 4 -28.52 -4.34 2.90
CA LEU A 4 -28.36 -3.05 3.58
C LEU A 4 -27.56 -3.32 4.85
N LEU A 5 -26.45 -2.60 5.06
CA LEU A 5 -25.51 -2.92 6.12
C LEU A 5 -26.13 -2.58 7.49
N MET A 6 -26.42 -3.60 8.29
CA MET A 6 -26.97 -3.44 9.63
C MET A 6 -25.85 -3.18 10.63
N SER A 7 -25.83 -1.98 11.21
CA SER A 7 -24.88 -1.62 12.26
C SER A 7 -25.29 -2.24 13.60
N LEU A 8 -24.44 -3.13 14.12
CA LEU A 8 -24.56 -3.66 15.47
C LEU A 8 -23.57 -2.90 16.35
N GLU A 9 -24.03 -1.86 17.06
CA GLU A 9 -23.16 -1.01 17.89
C GLU A 9 -22.17 -1.83 18.75
N SER A 10 -20.89 -1.78 18.35
CA SER A 10 -19.81 -2.49 19.02
C SER A 10 -19.33 -1.68 20.24
N GLY A 11 -19.70 -2.13 21.45
CA GLY A 11 -19.32 -1.52 22.73
C GLY A 11 -17.83 -1.62 23.10
N ARG A 12 -16.97 -0.84 22.42
CA ARG A 12 -15.56 -0.64 22.84
C ARG A 12 -15.37 0.47 23.87
N GLN A 13 -16.36 1.34 24.10
CA GLN A 13 -16.21 2.47 25.04
C GLN A 13 -15.98 2.01 26.49
N MET A 14 -16.63 0.94 26.98
CA MET A 14 -16.48 0.52 28.38
C MET A 14 -15.10 -0.02 28.75
N LYS A 15 -14.41 -0.76 27.86
CA LYS A 15 -13.09 -1.33 28.18
C LYS A 15 -12.06 -0.25 28.57
N GLY A 16 -12.13 0.91 27.91
CA GLY A 16 -11.28 2.06 28.22
C GLY A 16 -11.58 2.67 29.59
N TYR A 17 -12.85 2.88 29.92
CA TYR A 17 -13.25 3.40 31.23
C TYR A 17 -12.94 2.42 32.37
N THR A 18 -13.16 1.12 32.18
CA THR A 18 -12.84 0.10 33.19
C THR A 18 -11.33 0.02 33.43
N MET A 19 -10.51 -0.01 32.38
CA MET A 19 -9.05 -0.03 32.52
C MET A 19 -8.50 1.26 33.14
N MET A 20 -9.06 2.42 32.80
CA MET A 20 -8.64 3.70 33.37
C MET A 20 -8.97 3.76 34.87
N VAL A 21 -10.17 3.32 35.28
CA VAL A 21 -10.54 3.23 36.70
C VAL A 21 -9.64 2.27 37.47
N PHE A 22 -9.35 1.08 36.92
CA PHE A 22 -8.43 0.12 37.54
C PHE A 22 -6.99 0.64 37.61
N ALA A 23 -6.50 1.28 36.54
CA ALA A 23 -5.15 1.86 36.50
C ALA A 23 -5.01 3.02 37.51
N SER A 24 -6.02 3.89 37.63
CA SER A 24 -6.05 4.94 38.64
C SER A 24 -6.08 4.37 40.07
N LEU A 25 -6.84 3.30 40.31
CA LEU A 25 -6.89 2.61 41.60
C LEU A 25 -5.54 1.96 41.97
N LEU A 26 -4.90 1.30 41.00
CA LEU A 26 -3.57 0.71 41.14
C LEU A 26 -2.50 1.79 41.36
N LEU A 27 -2.59 2.93 40.69
CA LEU A 27 -1.68 4.07 40.87
C LEU A 27 -1.80 4.64 42.30
N CYS A 28 -3.03 4.79 42.80
CA CYS A 28 -3.30 5.24 44.17
C CYS A 28 -2.81 4.24 45.23
N LEU A 29 -2.89 2.93 44.95
CA LEU A 29 -2.32 1.87 45.78
C LEU A 29 -0.79 1.89 45.77
N SER A 30 -0.15 2.05 44.60
CA SER A 30 1.31 2.07 44.45
C SER A 30 1.98 3.32 45.01
N LEU A 31 1.26 4.44 45.06
CA LEU A 31 1.75 5.72 45.60
C LEU A 31 1.54 5.85 47.12
N GLY A 32 1.04 4.80 47.81
CA GLY A 32 0.95 4.77 49.27
C GLY A 32 -0.16 5.63 49.88
N PHE A 33 -1.15 6.09 49.09
CA PHE A 33 -2.24 6.97 49.56
C PHE A 33 -3.32 6.26 50.42
N ILE A 34 -3.19 4.96 50.68
CA ILE A 34 -4.21 4.14 51.37
C ILE A 34 -3.67 3.62 52.71
N CYS A 35 -3.96 4.34 53.79
CA CYS A 35 -3.81 3.84 55.17
C CYS A 35 -4.83 2.71 55.46
N SER A 36 -4.53 1.80 56.40
CA SER A 36 -5.42 0.67 56.77
C SER A 36 -6.83 1.10 57.17
N SER A 37 -7.01 2.32 57.68
CA SER A 37 -8.31 2.92 58.02
C SER A 37 -9.17 3.30 56.81
N LYS A 38 -8.60 3.40 55.60
CA LYS A 38 -9.32 3.71 54.35
C LYS A 38 -9.53 2.49 53.45
N LEU A 39 -9.10 1.30 53.87
CA LEU A 39 -9.25 0.06 53.09
C LEU A 39 -10.73 -0.37 52.94
N VAL A 40 -11.52 -0.19 54.00
CA VAL A 40 -12.95 -0.58 54.03
C VAL A 40 -13.82 0.31 53.12
N PRO A 41 -13.69 1.65 53.12
CA PRO A 41 -14.36 2.49 52.14
C PRO A 41 -13.94 2.16 50.70
N VAL A 42 -12.65 1.94 50.45
CA VAL A 42 -12.14 1.60 49.10
C VAL A 42 -12.70 0.26 48.62
N SER A 43 -12.77 -0.77 49.48
CA SER A 43 -13.36 -2.06 49.11
C SER A 43 -14.86 -1.96 48.85
N GLN A 44 -15.59 -1.10 49.57
CA GLN A 44 -16.99 -0.79 49.30
C GLN A 44 -17.18 -0.08 47.95
N TYR A 45 -16.33 0.89 47.61
CA TYR A 45 -16.36 1.55 46.31
C TYR A 45 -16.06 0.58 45.17
N VAL A 46 -15.01 -0.24 45.29
CA VAL A 46 -14.66 -1.26 44.28
C VAL A 46 -15.79 -2.29 44.15
N GLY A 47 -16.35 -2.76 45.26
CA GLY A 47 -17.48 -3.69 45.26
C GLY A 47 -18.71 -3.09 44.56
N THR A 48 -19.03 -1.82 44.85
CA THR A 48 -20.14 -1.11 44.20
C THR A 48 -19.90 -0.96 42.70
N VAL A 49 -18.69 -0.57 42.29
CA VAL A 49 -18.32 -0.46 40.87
C VAL A 49 -18.45 -1.81 40.17
N LEU A 50 -17.99 -2.91 40.79
CA LEU A 50 -18.13 -4.26 40.24
C LEU A 50 -19.59 -4.68 40.08
N VAL A 51 -20.44 -4.43 41.08
CA VAL A 51 -21.88 -4.72 41.01
C VAL A 51 -22.53 -3.91 39.89
N CYS A 52 -22.19 -2.62 39.76
CA CYS A 52 -22.69 -1.77 38.68
C CYS A 52 -22.23 -2.29 37.30
N LEU A 53 -20.95 -2.67 37.15
CA LEU A 53 -20.43 -3.23 35.90
C LEU A 53 -21.08 -4.57 35.54
N LEU A 54 -21.31 -5.44 36.52
CA LEU A 54 -22.04 -6.71 36.35
C LEU A 54 -23.50 -6.45 35.94
N GLY A 55 -24.19 -5.54 36.63
CA GLY A 55 -25.56 -5.14 36.27
C GLY A 55 -25.65 -4.61 34.85
N VAL A 56 -24.71 -3.74 34.45
CA VAL A 56 -24.61 -3.21 33.08
C VAL A 56 -24.32 -4.33 32.06
N ALA A 57 -23.46 -5.30 32.39
CA ALA A 57 -23.19 -6.44 31.52
C ALA A 57 -24.43 -7.34 31.35
N CYS A 58 -25.16 -7.62 32.45
CA CYS A 58 -26.40 -8.39 32.42
C CYS A 58 -27.50 -7.69 31.61
N LEU A 59 -27.70 -6.39 31.81
CA LEU A 59 -28.69 -5.60 31.05
C LEU A 59 -28.34 -5.55 29.55
N ARG A 60 -27.06 -5.40 29.21
CA ARG A 60 -26.60 -5.48 27.81
C ARG A 60 -26.79 -6.88 27.22
N GLY A 61 -26.49 -7.92 27.98
CA GLY A 61 -26.73 -9.30 27.57
C GLY A 61 -28.20 -9.57 27.30
N TRP A 62 -29.08 -9.12 28.20
CA TRP A 62 -30.52 -9.21 28.06
C TRP A 62 -31.05 -8.42 26.84
N GLY A 63 -30.55 -7.20 26.63
CA GLY A 63 -30.90 -6.39 25.46
C GLY A 63 -30.51 -7.05 24.14
N ARG A 64 -29.32 -7.66 24.08
CA ARG A 64 -28.86 -8.45 22.92
C ARG A 64 -29.69 -9.70 22.69
N PHE A 65 -30.04 -10.43 23.77
CA PHE A 65 -30.87 -11.63 23.68
C PHE A 65 -32.29 -11.34 23.19
N ARG A 66 -32.86 -10.19 23.56
CA ARG A 66 -34.20 -9.77 23.08
C ARG A 66 -34.19 -9.16 21.68
N ASN A 67 -33.03 -8.77 21.15
CA ASN A 67 -32.92 -8.21 19.81
C ASN A 67 -32.89 -9.36 18.78
N THR A 68 -33.95 -9.47 17.98
CA THR A 68 -34.11 -10.51 16.96
C THR A 68 -33.01 -10.47 15.90
N ASP A 69 -32.60 -9.28 15.47
CA ASP A 69 -31.58 -9.09 14.44
C ASP A 69 -30.21 -9.52 14.96
N TYR A 70 -29.91 -9.24 16.23
CA TYR A 70 -28.68 -9.67 16.88
C TYR A 70 -28.62 -11.21 17.03
N VAL A 71 -29.72 -11.84 17.42
CA VAL A 71 -29.80 -13.31 17.55
C VAL A 71 -29.64 -13.98 16.18
N GLN A 72 -30.29 -13.43 15.14
CA GLN A 72 -30.12 -13.88 13.75
C GLN A 72 -28.66 -13.73 13.29
N PHE A 73 -28.05 -12.57 13.54
CA PHE A 73 -26.64 -12.33 13.24
C PHE A 73 -25.72 -13.37 13.90
N ILE A 74 -25.85 -13.61 15.21
CA ILE A 74 -25.02 -14.59 15.92
C ILE A 74 -25.20 -15.99 15.34
N THR A 75 -26.44 -16.37 15.03
CA THR A 75 -26.74 -17.67 14.40
C THR A 75 -26.02 -17.79 13.04
N ILE A 76 -26.12 -16.76 12.19
CA ILE A 76 -25.46 -16.73 10.88
C ILE A 76 -23.93 -16.74 11.03
N LEU A 77 -23.39 -16.02 12.00
CA LEU A 77 -21.95 -15.97 12.27
C LEU A 77 -21.41 -17.33 12.70
N GLU A 78 -22.09 -18.00 13.64
CA GLU A 78 -21.73 -19.34 14.09
C GLU A 78 -21.86 -20.38 12.97
N GLU A 79 -22.93 -20.30 12.18
CA GLU A 79 -23.14 -21.16 11.01
C GLU A 79 -22.02 -20.95 9.99
N THR A 80 -21.65 -19.71 9.68
CA THR A 80 -20.59 -19.39 8.71
C THR A 80 -19.21 -19.85 9.20
N LYS A 81 -18.95 -19.78 10.52
CA LYS A 81 -17.71 -20.30 11.12
C LYS A 81 -17.61 -21.82 11.05
N LYS A 82 -18.74 -22.53 11.18
CA LYS A 82 -18.79 -24.01 11.07
C LYS A 82 -18.77 -24.46 9.61
N ASN A 83 -19.59 -23.83 8.78
CA ASN A 83 -19.84 -24.16 7.39
C ASN A 83 -19.62 -22.91 6.52
N HIS A 84 -18.40 -22.74 6.02
CA HIS A 84 -18.03 -21.60 5.18
C HIS A 84 -18.59 -21.78 3.76
N THR A 85 -19.87 -21.44 3.57
CA THR A 85 -20.55 -21.52 2.26
C THR A 85 -20.72 -20.11 1.65
N PRO A 86 -20.76 -19.98 0.32
CA PRO A 86 -21.03 -18.70 -0.33
C PRO A 86 -22.38 -18.07 0.09
N ALA A 87 -23.39 -18.91 0.37
CA ALA A 87 -24.72 -18.46 0.78
C ALA A 87 -24.73 -17.89 2.21
N SER A 88 -24.08 -18.56 3.17
CA SER A 88 -23.96 -18.06 4.55
C SER A 88 -23.12 -16.78 4.60
N LYS A 89 -22.01 -16.72 3.85
CA LYS A 89 -21.20 -15.51 3.69
C LYS A 89 -21.99 -14.34 3.12
N LYS A 90 -22.83 -14.58 2.10
CA LYS A 90 -23.67 -13.52 1.52
C LYS A 90 -24.64 -12.91 2.54
N LYS A 91 -25.18 -13.71 3.47
CA LYS A 91 -26.02 -13.20 4.56
C LYS A 91 -25.18 -12.45 5.60
N LEU A 92 -24.01 -12.99 5.97
CA LEU A 92 -23.13 -12.39 6.96
C LEU A 92 -22.63 -11.00 6.53
N ARG A 93 -22.43 -10.79 5.23
CA ARG A 93 -22.03 -9.49 4.63
C ARG A 93 -23.01 -8.35 4.91
N CYS A 94 -24.24 -8.63 5.35
CA CYS A 94 -25.23 -7.59 5.68
C CYS A 94 -25.10 -7.06 7.10
N TYR A 95 -24.10 -7.48 7.87
CA TYR A 95 -23.88 -7.02 9.23
C TYR A 95 -22.49 -6.38 9.37
N ASP A 96 -22.43 -5.23 10.04
CA ASP A 96 -21.17 -4.63 10.48
C ASP A 96 -20.80 -5.17 11.87
N PHE A 97 -19.59 -5.71 12.00
CA PHE A 97 -19.06 -6.25 13.25
C PHE A 97 -17.52 -6.25 13.27
N ASP A 98 -16.95 -6.54 14.43
CA ASP A 98 -15.49 -6.51 14.63
C ASP A 98 -14.80 -7.53 13.71
N PHE A 99 -13.87 -7.03 12.88
CA PHE A 99 -13.14 -7.82 11.89
C PHE A 99 -12.42 -9.03 12.50
N SER A 100 -11.98 -8.94 13.76
CA SER A 100 -11.40 -10.09 14.48
C SER A 100 -12.30 -11.34 14.48
N HIS A 101 -13.62 -11.18 14.39
CA HIS A 101 -14.58 -12.27 14.36
C HIS A 101 -14.97 -12.70 12.94
N TRP A 102 -14.55 -11.94 11.92
CA TRP A 102 -14.83 -12.25 10.52
C TRP A 102 -14.19 -13.60 10.14
N PRO A 103 -14.94 -14.53 9.52
CA PRO A 103 -14.42 -15.82 9.10
C PRO A 103 -13.26 -15.69 8.11
N LEU A 104 -12.32 -16.63 8.14
CA LEU A 104 -11.22 -16.69 7.19
C LEU A 104 -11.75 -17.03 5.79
N ASP A 105 -11.32 -16.28 4.78
CA ASP A 105 -11.73 -16.49 3.38
C ASP A 105 -10.63 -17.13 2.52
N PHE A 106 -9.36 -16.87 2.86
CA PHE A 106 -8.20 -17.44 2.19
C PHE A 106 -6.95 -17.37 3.05
N SER A 107 -6.13 -18.41 3.02
CA SER A 107 -4.81 -18.46 3.64
C SER A 107 -3.73 -18.75 2.62
N TRP A 108 -2.56 -18.13 2.80
CA TRP A 108 -1.34 -18.45 2.04
C TRP A 108 -1.01 -19.97 2.04
N THR A 109 -1.43 -20.69 3.08
CA THR A 109 -1.21 -22.15 3.21
C THR A 109 -2.03 -22.98 2.21
N GLU A 110 -3.14 -22.46 1.68
CA GLU A 110 -4.01 -23.18 0.74
C GLU A 110 -3.33 -23.48 -0.60
N VAL A 111 -2.34 -22.66 -0.99
CA VAL A 111 -1.58 -22.83 -2.24
C VAL A 111 -0.33 -23.69 -2.02
N SER A 112 0.06 -23.95 -0.77
CA SER A 112 1.35 -24.53 -0.41
C SER A 112 1.48 -26.05 -0.67
N THR A 113 0.66 -26.63 -1.54
CA THR A 113 0.76 -28.05 -1.92
C THR A 113 1.25 -28.23 -3.36
N THR A 114 2.44 -28.84 -3.44
CA THR A 114 3.01 -29.68 -4.53
C THR A 114 4.10 -29.11 -5.46
N GLU A 115 4.24 -27.79 -5.68
CA GLU A 115 5.35 -27.27 -6.52
C GLU A 115 6.10 -26.04 -5.93
N CYS A 116 5.48 -25.32 -5.00
CA CYS A 116 6.00 -24.05 -4.47
C CYS A 116 6.86 -24.22 -3.19
N GLN A 117 7.62 -25.33 -3.06
CA GLN A 117 8.48 -25.58 -1.89
C GLN A 117 9.82 -24.82 -1.92
N ILE A 118 10.18 -24.11 -3.00
CA ILE A 118 11.56 -23.63 -3.15
C ILE A 118 11.88 -22.34 -2.35
N LYS A 119 10.91 -21.55 -1.84
CA LYS A 119 11.27 -20.24 -1.22
C LYS A 119 10.51 -19.72 0.00
N LEU A 120 9.43 -20.34 0.48
CA LEU A 120 8.69 -19.79 1.63
C LEU A 120 9.13 -20.45 2.95
N SER A 121 10.00 -19.77 3.69
CA SER A 121 10.22 -20.02 5.11
C SER A 121 9.26 -19.15 5.93
N LYS A 122 9.03 -19.46 7.22
CA LYS A 122 8.33 -18.57 8.17
C LYS A 122 8.94 -17.15 8.24
N ALA A 123 10.09 -16.90 7.62
CA ALA A 123 10.74 -15.59 7.54
C ALA A 123 10.09 -14.62 6.52
N GLY A 124 9.08 -15.06 5.75
CA GLY A 124 8.35 -14.22 4.79
C GLY A 124 8.84 -14.36 3.35
N VAL A 125 8.19 -13.63 2.43
CA VAL A 125 8.57 -13.58 1.02
C VAL A 125 9.89 -12.83 0.81
N SER A 126 10.63 -13.14 -0.26
CA SER A 126 11.92 -12.48 -0.48
C SER A 126 11.74 -11.01 -0.83
N LEU A 127 12.30 -10.13 -0.02
CA LEU A 127 12.56 -8.75 -0.42
C LEU A 127 13.78 -8.66 -1.32
N LEU A 128 13.90 -7.56 -2.06
CA LEU A 128 15.11 -7.22 -2.80
C LEU A 128 16.23 -6.97 -1.78
N ARG A 129 17.21 -7.87 -1.74
CA ARG A 129 18.37 -7.73 -0.85
C ARG A 129 19.18 -6.52 -1.29
N PRO A 130 19.62 -5.64 -0.36
CA PRO A 130 20.63 -4.64 -0.67
C PRO A 130 21.89 -5.34 -1.21
N GLU A 131 22.59 -4.72 -2.16
CA GLU A 131 23.89 -5.23 -2.61
C GLU A 131 24.83 -5.40 -1.41
N PRO A 132 25.53 -6.54 -1.30
CA PRO A 132 26.47 -6.75 -0.22
C PRO A 132 27.62 -5.74 -0.37
N ARG A 133 27.83 -4.90 0.65
CA ARG A 133 29.03 -4.04 0.70
C ARG A 133 30.27 -4.91 0.78
N LEU A 134 31.28 -4.64 -0.06
CA LEU A 134 32.61 -5.25 0.02
C LEU A 134 33.15 -5.11 1.45
N ARG A 135 33.27 -6.24 2.17
CA ARG A 135 33.72 -6.29 3.57
C ARG A 135 35.23 -6.53 3.61
N GLY A 136 36.00 -5.56 4.08
CA GLY A 136 37.35 -5.77 4.60
C GLY A 136 37.28 -6.45 5.97
N ALA A 137 37.95 -7.60 6.13
CA ALA A 137 37.77 -8.49 7.28
C ALA A 137 38.39 -7.98 8.61
N ALA A 138 39.31 -7.02 8.58
CA ALA A 138 40.06 -6.60 9.76
C ALA A 138 39.43 -5.42 10.55
N ASP A 139 38.58 -4.59 9.94
CA ASP A 139 37.95 -3.43 10.59
C ASP A 139 36.62 -3.76 11.30
N SER A 140 36.18 -5.02 11.25
CA SER A 140 34.79 -5.42 11.52
C SER A 140 34.38 -5.39 12.99
N VAL A 141 35.29 -5.62 13.95
CA VAL A 141 34.93 -5.77 15.37
C VAL A 141 34.89 -4.42 16.09
N LEU A 142 35.94 -3.61 15.96
CA LEU A 142 36.01 -2.27 16.57
C LEU A 142 34.92 -1.34 15.99
N HIS A 143 34.67 -1.43 14.67
CA HIS A 143 33.59 -0.71 14.02
C HIS A 143 32.20 -1.23 14.43
N SER A 144 32.03 -2.54 14.66
CA SER A 144 30.76 -3.10 15.17
C SER A 144 30.43 -2.60 16.57
N VAL A 145 31.41 -2.55 17.48
CA VAL A 145 31.19 -2.06 18.86
C VAL A 145 30.88 -0.57 18.86
N ARG A 146 31.60 0.23 18.04
CA ARG A 146 31.38 1.68 17.93
C ARG A 146 30.03 2.03 17.29
N THR A 147 29.50 1.18 16.42
CA THR A 147 28.21 1.40 15.75
C THR A 147 27.03 0.80 16.49
N LEU A 148 27.26 -0.05 17.50
CA LEU A 148 26.21 -0.70 18.29
C LEU A 148 25.20 0.28 18.91
N PRO A 149 25.60 1.43 19.50
CA PRO A 149 24.64 2.42 20.01
C PRO A 149 23.74 2.98 18.91
N CYS A 150 24.30 3.22 17.71
CA CYS A 150 23.55 3.69 16.56
C CYS A 150 22.53 2.63 16.08
N HIS A 151 22.92 1.35 16.06
CA HIS A 151 21.99 0.26 15.74
C HIS A 151 20.83 0.17 16.73
N ILE A 152 21.09 0.28 18.04
CA ILE A 152 20.06 0.25 19.08
C ILE A 152 19.12 1.45 18.95
N ILE A 153 19.67 2.66 18.81
CA ILE A 153 18.87 3.88 18.63
C ILE A 153 18.01 3.76 17.36
N SER A 154 18.61 3.33 16.25
CA SER A 154 17.90 3.15 14.98
C SER A 154 16.78 2.11 15.09
N PHE A 155 17.03 1.01 15.80
CA PHE A 155 16.02 0.00 16.09
C PHE A 155 14.84 0.61 16.87
N VAL A 156 15.13 1.35 17.95
CA VAL A 156 14.11 2.02 18.76
C VAL A 156 13.33 3.03 17.93
N ILE A 157 14.00 3.86 17.13
CA ILE A 157 13.36 4.84 16.24
C ILE A 157 12.41 4.13 15.27
N ALA A 158 12.89 3.12 14.55
CA ALA A 158 12.10 2.38 13.58
C ALA A 158 10.85 1.74 14.20
N HIS A 159 10.99 1.13 15.39
CA HIS A 159 9.91 0.38 16.04
C HIS A 159 8.95 1.23 16.88
N THR A 160 9.25 2.52 17.10
CA THR A 160 8.42 3.41 17.92
C THR A 160 7.76 4.53 17.11
N PHE A 161 8.49 5.58 16.75
CA PHE A 161 7.92 6.76 16.09
C PHE A 161 8.18 6.78 14.58
N GLY A 162 9.33 6.29 14.10
CA GLY A 162 9.71 6.38 12.69
C GLY A 162 8.71 5.69 11.77
N ARG A 163 8.34 4.44 12.08
CA ARG A 163 7.28 3.73 11.34
C ARG A 163 5.93 4.43 11.42
N ARG A 164 5.56 4.99 12.59
CA ARG A 164 4.27 5.66 12.79
C ARG A 164 4.19 7.00 12.04
N MET A 165 5.31 7.69 11.86
CA MET A 165 5.38 8.88 11.01
C MET A 165 5.29 8.52 9.53
N LEU A 166 5.92 7.40 9.15
CA LEU A 166 5.91 6.95 7.76
C LEU A 166 4.57 6.34 7.34
N TYR A 167 3.86 5.69 8.26
CA TYR A 167 2.53 5.10 8.09
C TYR A 167 1.57 5.57 9.19
N PRO A 168 1.14 6.84 9.18
CA PRO A 168 0.23 7.38 10.18
C PRO A 168 -1.12 6.64 10.21
N GLY A 169 -1.57 6.05 9.09
CA GLY A 169 -2.78 5.22 9.06
C GLY A 169 -2.74 4.01 10.01
N SER A 170 -1.56 3.55 10.42
CA SER A 170 -1.42 2.49 11.42
C SER A 170 -1.56 2.98 12.87
N VAL A 171 -1.77 4.28 13.10
CA VAL A 171 -1.87 4.88 14.44
C VAL A 171 -3.31 4.80 14.94
N GLY A 172 -3.53 4.13 16.06
CA GLY A 172 -4.88 3.86 16.58
C GLY A 172 -5.75 5.10 16.85
N LEU A 173 -5.16 6.25 17.17
CA LEU A 173 -5.90 7.50 17.33
C LEU A 173 -6.46 8.01 15.99
N LEU A 174 -5.64 8.00 14.93
CA LEU A 174 -6.07 8.39 13.59
C LEU A 174 -7.15 7.44 13.06
N GLN A 175 -6.94 6.12 13.21
CA GLN A 175 -7.93 5.12 12.81
C GLN A 175 -9.27 5.30 13.53
N LYS A 176 -9.23 5.62 14.84
CA LYS A 176 -10.45 5.90 15.59
C LYS A 176 -11.17 7.16 15.08
N ALA A 177 -10.43 8.19 14.70
CA ALA A 177 -10.99 9.41 14.12
C ALA A 177 -11.60 9.17 12.73
N MET A 178 -10.95 8.34 11.90
CA MET A 178 -11.41 8.01 10.55
C MET A 178 -12.51 6.95 10.51
N ARG A 179 -12.75 6.21 11.60
CA ARG A 179 -13.68 5.07 11.66
C ARG A 179 -15.07 5.35 11.04
N PRO A 180 -15.75 6.49 11.31
CA PRO A 180 -17.06 6.75 10.70
C PRO A 180 -17.00 6.83 9.17
N MET A 181 -15.95 7.48 8.65
CA MET A 181 -15.70 7.61 7.20
C MET A 181 -15.39 6.25 6.57
N LEU A 182 -14.58 5.42 7.24
CA LEU A 182 -14.27 4.07 6.75
C LEU A 182 -15.51 3.17 6.73
N GLN A 183 -16.34 3.22 7.77
CA GLN A 183 -17.60 2.46 7.82
C GLN A 183 -18.56 2.90 6.70
N GLN A 184 -18.66 4.20 6.44
CA GLN A 184 -19.47 4.73 5.34
C GLN A 184 -18.94 4.30 3.97
N GLY A 185 -17.62 4.38 3.76
CA GLY A 185 -16.97 3.95 2.52
C GLY A 185 -17.18 2.45 2.25
N GLN A 186 -17.00 1.62 3.27
CA GLN A 186 -17.28 0.19 3.19
C GLN A 186 -18.76 -0.10 2.88
N ALA A 187 -19.70 0.58 3.55
CA ALA A 187 -21.12 0.42 3.28
C ALA A 187 -21.45 0.78 1.83
N LYS A 188 -20.91 1.90 1.32
CA LYS A 188 -21.05 2.31 -0.08
C LYS A 188 -20.59 1.20 -1.04
N LEU A 189 -19.39 0.64 -0.82
CA LEU A 189 -18.84 -0.43 -1.64
C LEU A 189 -19.74 -1.68 -1.64
N ILE A 190 -20.30 -2.06 -0.49
CA ILE A 190 -21.18 -3.23 -0.37
C ILE A 190 -22.55 -2.98 -1.01
N GLU A 191 -23.17 -1.83 -0.73
CA GLU A 191 -24.55 -1.53 -1.08
C GLU A 191 -24.72 -1.09 -2.55
N GLU A 192 -23.79 -0.29 -3.05
CA GLU A 192 -23.85 0.28 -4.41
C GLU A 192 -23.14 -0.60 -5.45
N PHE A 193 -22.07 -1.30 -5.05
CA PHE A 193 -21.19 -2.03 -5.97
C PHE A 193 -21.13 -3.55 -5.73
N ASP A 194 -21.97 -4.11 -4.83
CA ASP A 194 -21.92 -5.52 -4.41
C ASP A 194 -20.51 -5.98 -3.95
N GLY A 195 -19.79 -5.07 -3.30
CA GLY A 195 -18.44 -5.30 -2.79
C GLY A 195 -18.39 -6.43 -1.76
N GLN A 196 -17.44 -7.35 -1.94
CA GLN A 196 -17.23 -8.52 -1.11
C GLN A 196 -16.03 -8.29 -0.20
N ARG A 197 -16.30 -8.07 1.10
CA ARG A 197 -15.24 -8.02 2.11
C ARG A 197 -14.67 -9.41 2.34
N ASN A 198 -13.34 -9.53 2.42
CA ASN A 198 -12.67 -10.80 2.71
C ASN A 198 -11.55 -10.62 3.74
N LYS A 199 -11.37 -11.65 4.58
CA LYS A 199 -10.20 -11.80 5.44
C LYS A 199 -9.21 -12.78 4.83
N LEU A 200 -8.00 -12.28 4.57
CA LEU A 200 -6.88 -13.09 4.11
C LEU A 200 -5.87 -13.29 5.23
N VAL A 201 -5.16 -14.42 5.29
CA VAL A 201 -4.06 -14.63 6.26
C VAL A 201 -2.75 -14.80 5.51
N ALA A 202 -1.84 -13.84 5.72
CA ALA A 202 -0.50 -13.80 5.14
C ALA A 202 0.46 -14.80 5.82
N CYS A 203 1.64 -15.00 5.24
CA CYS A 203 2.62 -15.99 5.72
C CYS A 203 3.21 -15.69 7.10
N ASP A 204 3.16 -14.44 7.55
CA ASP A 204 3.54 -14.01 8.90
C ASP A 204 2.39 -14.09 9.92
N GLY A 205 1.23 -14.59 9.51
CA GLY A 205 0.04 -14.73 10.35
C GLY A 205 -0.79 -13.46 10.48
N ASN A 206 -0.42 -12.36 9.82
CA ASN A 206 -1.25 -11.16 9.79
C ASN A 206 -2.54 -11.42 9.01
N GLU A 207 -3.65 -10.92 9.55
CA GLU A 207 -4.95 -10.91 8.91
C GLU A 207 -5.06 -9.62 8.09
N ILE A 208 -5.36 -9.73 6.80
CA ILE A 208 -5.45 -8.62 5.86
C ILE A 208 -6.91 -8.43 5.46
N ASP A 209 -7.42 -7.22 5.69
CA ASP A 209 -8.77 -6.80 5.34
C ASP A 209 -8.81 -6.31 3.89
N THR A 210 -9.68 -6.92 3.09
CA THR A 210 -9.77 -6.66 1.65
C THR A 210 -11.23 -6.49 1.21
N MET A 211 -11.41 -5.80 0.08
CA MET A 211 -12.69 -5.60 -0.57
C MET A 211 -12.56 -5.86 -2.06
N PHE A 212 -13.34 -6.82 -2.55
CA PHE A 212 -13.39 -7.17 -3.97
C PHE A 212 -14.71 -6.73 -4.61
N VAL A 213 -14.63 -6.02 -5.73
CA VAL A 213 -15.79 -5.71 -6.58
C VAL A 213 -15.60 -6.41 -7.93
N ASP A 214 -16.51 -7.32 -8.26
CA ASP A 214 -16.48 -8.10 -9.51
C ASP A 214 -17.34 -7.42 -10.58
N ARG A 215 -16.70 -6.92 -11.63
CA ARG A 215 -17.36 -6.26 -12.77
C ARG A 215 -17.47 -7.13 -14.01
N ARG A 216 -17.02 -8.40 -13.97
CA ARG A 216 -17.05 -9.30 -15.14
C ARG A 216 -18.47 -9.53 -15.68
N ARG A 217 -19.49 -9.35 -14.83
CA ARG A 217 -20.91 -9.56 -15.17
C ARG A 217 -21.62 -8.30 -15.68
N ASP A 218 -20.96 -7.15 -15.66
CA ASP A 218 -21.56 -5.87 -16.02
C ASP A 218 -21.54 -5.62 -17.55
N GLY A 219 -20.91 -6.51 -18.32
CA GLY A 219 -20.87 -6.49 -19.79
C GLY A 219 -19.79 -5.58 -20.40
N GLY A 220 -19.08 -4.79 -19.59
CA GLY A 220 -17.95 -3.98 -20.04
C GLY A 220 -16.65 -4.78 -20.18
N GLN A 221 -15.81 -4.42 -21.17
CA GLN A 221 -14.50 -5.07 -21.38
C GLN A 221 -13.55 -4.89 -20.19
N ASN A 222 -13.55 -3.70 -19.57
CA ASN A 222 -12.70 -3.38 -18.41
C ASN A 222 -12.96 -4.31 -17.21
N GLY A 223 -14.17 -4.86 -17.08
CA GLY A 223 -14.51 -5.76 -15.98
C GLY A 223 -13.71 -7.06 -15.98
N GLN A 224 -13.11 -7.47 -17.10
CA GLN A 224 -12.24 -8.65 -17.19
C GLN A 224 -10.85 -8.41 -16.59
N THR A 225 -10.44 -7.15 -16.47
CA THR A 225 -9.18 -6.77 -15.85
C THR A 225 -9.40 -6.47 -14.37
N LEU A 226 -8.56 -7.06 -13.52
CA LEU A 226 -8.53 -6.79 -12.10
C LEU A 226 -7.50 -5.71 -11.80
N VAL A 227 -7.91 -4.63 -11.16
CA VAL A 227 -7.00 -3.64 -10.60
C VAL A 227 -6.82 -3.90 -9.10
N ILE A 228 -5.61 -4.25 -8.69
CA ILE A 228 -5.25 -4.37 -7.26
C ILE A 228 -4.69 -3.02 -6.81
N CYS A 229 -5.29 -2.43 -5.79
CA CYS A 229 -5.00 -1.06 -5.35
C CYS A 229 -4.13 -1.04 -4.09
N CYS A 230 -2.93 -0.46 -4.18
CA CYS A 230 -2.02 -0.23 -3.06
C CYS A 230 -2.13 1.22 -2.59
N GLU A 231 -2.64 1.39 -1.36
CA GLU A 231 -2.92 2.70 -0.78
C GLU A 231 -1.66 3.48 -0.34
N GLY A 232 -1.89 4.76 -0.02
CA GLY A 232 -0.89 5.64 0.56
C GLY A 232 -0.71 5.45 2.07
N ASN A 233 0.18 6.23 2.68
CA ASN A 233 0.58 6.07 4.08
C ASN A 233 -0.50 6.37 5.14
N ALA A 234 -1.56 7.05 4.73
CA ALA A 234 -2.80 7.29 5.47
C ALA A 234 -4.03 6.87 4.65
N GLY A 235 -3.83 6.11 3.57
CA GLY A 235 -4.88 5.62 2.69
C GLY A 235 -5.49 4.34 3.24
N PHE A 236 -6.77 4.17 2.96
CA PHE A 236 -7.57 3.00 3.31
C PHE A 236 -8.41 2.64 2.10
N TYR A 237 -8.57 1.36 1.79
CA TYR A 237 -9.31 0.97 0.59
C TYR A 237 -10.74 1.53 0.61
N GLU A 238 -11.34 1.66 1.80
CA GLU A 238 -12.73 2.11 1.95
C GLU A 238 -13.00 3.48 1.32
N VAL A 239 -11.99 4.36 1.26
CA VAL A 239 -12.11 5.75 0.78
C VAL A 239 -10.94 6.20 -0.09
N GLY A 240 -10.08 5.27 -0.51
CA GLY A 240 -8.80 5.56 -1.14
C GLY A 240 -8.82 5.42 -2.66
N CYS A 241 -7.67 5.04 -3.19
CA CYS A 241 -7.38 4.98 -4.63
C CYS A 241 -8.19 3.91 -5.37
N MET A 242 -8.84 2.96 -4.68
CA MET A 242 -9.66 1.93 -5.34
C MET A 242 -10.90 2.49 -6.06
N ASN A 243 -11.38 3.68 -5.69
CA ASN A 243 -12.52 4.31 -6.34
C ASN A 243 -12.23 4.69 -7.80
N THR A 244 -11.01 5.10 -8.11
CA THR A 244 -10.59 5.52 -9.45
C THR A 244 -10.78 4.43 -10.52
N PRO A 245 -10.19 3.22 -10.39
CA PRO A 245 -10.45 2.15 -11.36
C PRO A 245 -11.88 1.61 -11.28
N LEU A 246 -12.54 1.70 -10.11
CA LEU A 246 -13.92 1.24 -9.95
C LEU A 246 -14.91 2.09 -10.77
N GLU A 247 -14.71 3.41 -10.79
CA GLU A 247 -15.43 4.35 -11.65
C GLU A 247 -15.08 4.16 -13.13
N GLY A 248 -13.84 3.71 -13.43
CA GLY A 248 -13.41 3.30 -14.76
C GLY A 248 -14.00 1.97 -15.26
N GLY A 249 -14.84 1.30 -14.46
CA GLY A 249 -15.54 0.07 -14.85
C GLY A 249 -14.69 -1.21 -14.72
N TYR A 250 -13.56 -1.17 -14.04
CA TYR A 250 -12.70 -2.33 -13.80
C TYR A 250 -13.21 -3.19 -12.64
N SER A 251 -12.88 -4.49 -12.64
CA SER A 251 -12.92 -5.25 -11.39
C SER A 251 -11.82 -4.74 -10.47
N VAL A 252 -12.09 -4.59 -9.17
CA VAL A 252 -11.13 -3.95 -8.24
C VAL A 252 -10.98 -4.77 -6.97
N LEU A 253 -9.73 -4.93 -6.52
CA LEU A 253 -9.39 -5.50 -5.23
C LEU A 253 -8.61 -4.46 -4.41
N GLY A 254 -9.31 -3.85 -3.45
CA GLY A 254 -8.72 -2.99 -2.44
C GLY A 254 -8.30 -3.79 -1.21
N TRP A 255 -7.22 -3.36 -0.55
CA TRP A 255 -6.74 -4.00 0.68
C TRP A 255 -6.11 -2.96 1.61
N ASN A 256 -6.15 -3.22 2.91
CA ASN A 256 -5.56 -2.36 3.93
C ASN A 256 -4.19 -2.90 4.36
N HIS A 257 -3.18 -2.01 4.40
CA HIS A 257 -1.84 -2.29 4.91
C HIS A 257 -1.87 -3.02 6.27
N PRO A 258 -0.87 -3.85 6.61
CA PRO A 258 -0.71 -4.37 7.97
C PRO A 258 -0.82 -3.27 9.04
N GLY A 259 -1.76 -3.48 9.97
CA GLY A 259 -2.07 -2.54 11.05
C GLY A 259 -3.03 -1.40 10.68
N PHE A 260 -3.62 -1.38 9.48
CA PHE A 260 -4.63 -0.40 9.05
C PHE A 260 -6.03 -1.01 9.09
N GLY A 261 -7.01 -0.26 9.59
CA GLY A 261 -8.42 -0.63 9.50
C GLY A 261 -8.69 -1.96 10.21
N GLY A 262 -9.21 -2.95 9.48
CA GLY A 262 -9.35 -4.32 9.98
C GLY A 262 -8.05 -5.11 10.05
N SER A 263 -7.03 -4.76 9.26
CA SER A 263 -5.79 -5.54 9.14
C SER A 263 -4.97 -5.54 10.43
N THR A 264 -4.40 -6.69 10.78
CA THR A 264 -3.50 -6.84 11.93
C THR A 264 -2.04 -6.62 11.54
N GLY A 265 -1.12 -6.63 12.51
CA GLY A 265 0.31 -6.44 12.27
C GLY A 265 0.76 -4.99 12.24
N VAL A 266 1.88 -4.73 11.56
CA VAL A 266 2.53 -3.41 11.44
C VAL A 266 3.17 -3.26 10.05
N PRO A 267 3.23 -2.03 9.49
CA PRO A 267 3.63 -1.80 8.10
C PRO A 267 5.16 -1.70 7.95
N PHE A 268 5.88 -2.78 8.23
CA PHE A 268 7.28 -2.89 7.80
C PHE A 268 7.37 -3.42 6.37
N PRO A 269 8.46 -3.14 5.63
CA PRO A 269 8.62 -3.60 4.24
C PRO A 269 8.33 -5.09 4.03
N GLN A 270 8.72 -5.95 4.98
CA GLN A 270 8.47 -7.38 4.90
C GLN A 270 6.99 -7.73 5.07
N ASN A 271 6.28 -7.06 5.99
CA ASN A 271 4.86 -7.29 6.22
C ASN A 271 4.03 -6.79 5.03
N GLU A 272 4.40 -5.65 4.44
CA GLU A 272 3.80 -5.14 3.20
C GLU A 272 3.91 -6.16 2.05
N ALA A 273 5.10 -6.71 1.83
CA ALA A 273 5.32 -7.73 0.81
C ALA A 273 4.54 -9.03 1.09
N ASN A 274 4.53 -9.51 2.35
CA ASN A 274 3.76 -10.69 2.75
C ASN A 274 2.25 -10.48 2.54
N ALA A 275 1.73 -9.29 2.83
CA ALA A 275 0.33 -8.95 2.63
C ALA A 275 -0.02 -8.92 1.14
N MET A 276 0.83 -8.30 0.32
CA MET A 276 0.63 -8.24 -1.13
C MET A 276 0.68 -9.63 -1.79
N ASP A 277 1.57 -10.50 -1.31
CA ASP A 277 1.69 -11.87 -1.76
C ASP A 277 0.37 -12.65 -1.62
N VAL A 278 -0.24 -12.62 -0.43
CA VAL A 278 -1.51 -13.30 -0.19
C VAL A 278 -2.67 -12.66 -0.96
N VAL A 279 -2.64 -11.34 -1.19
CA VAL A 279 -3.63 -10.62 -2.01
C VAL A 279 -3.58 -11.08 -3.47
N ILE A 280 -2.38 -11.23 -4.05
CA ILE A 280 -2.20 -11.73 -5.42
C ILE A 280 -2.62 -13.20 -5.51
N GLN A 281 -2.20 -14.04 -4.55
CA GLN A 281 -2.59 -15.45 -4.52
C GLN A 281 -4.11 -15.62 -4.40
N PHE A 282 -4.76 -14.78 -3.60
CA PHE A 282 -6.22 -14.75 -3.51
C PHE A 282 -6.87 -14.39 -4.85
N ALA A 283 -6.36 -13.37 -5.53
CA ALA A 283 -6.85 -12.96 -6.84
C ALA A 283 -6.75 -14.08 -7.88
N VAL A 284 -5.63 -14.80 -7.91
CA VAL A 284 -5.39 -15.88 -8.87
C VAL A 284 -6.18 -17.14 -8.51
N HIS A 285 -5.98 -17.66 -7.30
CA HIS A 285 -6.47 -19.00 -6.94
C HIS A 285 -7.91 -19.01 -6.45
N LYS A 286 -8.44 -17.89 -5.95
CA LYS A 286 -9.82 -17.81 -5.43
C LYS A 286 -10.74 -17.00 -6.33
N LEU A 287 -10.29 -15.84 -6.83
CA LEU A 287 -11.13 -14.97 -7.68
C LEU A 287 -11.07 -15.36 -9.17
N GLY A 288 -10.05 -16.13 -9.56
CA GLY A 288 -9.92 -16.71 -10.91
C GLY A 288 -9.44 -15.72 -11.98
N PHE A 289 -8.62 -14.73 -11.60
CA PHE A 289 -7.94 -13.86 -12.57
C PHE A 289 -6.58 -14.44 -12.95
N SER A 290 -6.21 -14.34 -14.24
CA SER A 290 -4.83 -14.61 -14.66
C SER A 290 -3.93 -13.43 -14.27
N LEU A 291 -2.64 -13.68 -14.01
CA LEU A 291 -1.66 -12.61 -13.79
C LEU A 291 -1.64 -11.61 -14.97
N SER A 292 -1.81 -12.10 -16.20
CA SER A 292 -1.87 -11.30 -17.43
C SER A 292 -3.08 -10.35 -17.52
N ASP A 293 -4.06 -10.51 -16.63
CA ASP A 293 -5.28 -9.70 -16.54
C ASP A 293 -5.30 -8.85 -15.26
N ILE A 294 -4.18 -8.78 -14.53
CA ILE A 294 -4.04 -8.00 -13.30
C ILE A 294 -3.21 -6.75 -13.56
N VAL A 295 -3.74 -5.59 -13.20
CA VAL A 295 -3.01 -4.32 -13.11
C VAL A 295 -2.75 -4.02 -11.64
N ILE A 296 -1.52 -3.66 -11.29
CA ILE A 296 -1.24 -3.11 -9.96
C ILE A 296 -1.26 -1.60 -10.06
N TYR A 297 -2.19 -0.98 -9.33
CA TYR A 297 -2.29 0.46 -9.19
C TYR A 297 -1.85 0.87 -7.79
N ALA A 298 -0.96 1.85 -7.69
CA ALA A 298 -0.51 2.35 -6.41
C ALA A 298 -0.48 3.86 -6.32
N TRP A 299 -0.80 4.35 -5.13
CA TRP A 299 -0.66 5.75 -4.79
C TRP A 299 0.47 5.93 -3.76
N SER A 300 1.36 6.91 -4.00
CA SER A 300 2.36 7.34 -3.02
C SER A 300 3.27 6.19 -2.54
N ILE A 301 3.35 5.98 -1.23
CA ILE A 301 4.15 4.94 -0.57
C ILE A 301 3.75 3.52 -1.00
N GLY A 302 2.50 3.31 -1.41
CA GLY A 302 2.02 2.03 -1.95
C GLY A 302 2.81 1.57 -3.17
N GLY A 303 3.53 2.49 -3.83
CA GLY A 303 4.45 2.19 -4.93
C GLY A 303 5.55 1.20 -4.54
N PHE A 304 5.97 1.13 -3.28
CA PHE A 304 6.89 0.09 -2.81
C PHE A 304 6.24 -1.29 -2.93
N THR A 305 5.04 -1.45 -2.38
CA THR A 305 4.34 -2.73 -2.37
C THR A 305 3.97 -3.17 -3.79
N ALA A 306 3.58 -2.22 -4.64
CA ALA A 306 3.27 -2.48 -6.03
C ALA A 306 4.49 -2.82 -6.89
N SER A 307 5.62 -2.13 -6.69
CA SER A 307 6.84 -2.47 -7.40
C SER A 307 7.43 -3.81 -6.94
N TRP A 308 7.28 -4.18 -5.67
CA TRP A 308 7.59 -5.53 -5.19
C TRP A 308 6.71 -6.60 -5.87
N ALA A 309 5.41 -6.33 -6.05
CA ALA A 309 4.49 -7.26 -6.70
C ALA A 309 4.92 -7.59 -8.12
N VAL A 310 5.12 -6.58 -8.98
CA VAL A 310 5.49 -6.82 -10.39
C VAL A 310 6.92 -7.36 -10.56
N MET A 311 7.81 -7.09 -9.61
CA MET A 311 9.12 -7.73 -9.57
C MET A 311 9.02 -9.23 -9.26
N SER A 312 8.08 -9.62 -8.38
CA SER A 312 7.95 -11.00 -7.89
C SER A 312 7.04 -11.85 -8.76
N TYR A 313 6.08 -11.21 -9.44
CA TYR A 313 5.11 -11.79 -10.38
C TYR A 313 5.26 -11.09 -11.74
N PRO A 314 6.31 -11.41 -12.52
CA PRO A 314 6.63 -10.70 -13.76
C PRO A 314 5.58 -10.85 -14.86
N GLU A 315 4.67 -11.83 -14.75
CA GLU A 315 3.54 -12.05 -15.67
C GLU A 315 2.37 -11.08 -15.45
N ILE A 316 2.42 -10.26 -14.40
CA ILE A 316 1.41 -9.22 -14.16
C ILE A 316 1.29 -8.30 -15.39
N GLN A 317 0.06 -7.95 -15.75
CA GLN A 317 -0.27 -7.22 -16.98
C GLN A 317 0.47 -5.88 -17.11
N SER A 318 0.44 -5.05 -16.06
CA SER A 318 1.05 -3.73 -16.05
C SER A 318 1.08 -3.09 -14.65
N LEU A 319 1.90 -2.04 -14.51
CA LEU A 319 2.05 -1.24 -13.30
C LEU A 319 1.63 0.22 -13.54
N VAL A 320 0.79 0.78 -12.68
CA VAL A 320 0.44 2.21 -12.66
C VAL A 320 0.84 2.80 -11.30
N LEU A 321 1.72 3.80 -11.32
CA LEU A 321 2.19 4.51 -10.12
C LEU A 321 1.74 5.97 -10.16
N ASP A 322 0.81 6.35 -9.28
CA ASP A 322 0.36 7.72 -9.08
C ASP A 322 1.06 8.37 -7.88
N ALA A 323 1.66 9.53 -8.10
CA ALA A 323 2.33 10.31 -7.06
C ALA A 323 3.37 9.48 -6.28
N SER A 324 4.11 8.60 -6.95
CA SER A 324 5.10 7.75 -6.30
C SER A 324 6.53 8.29 -6.47
N PHE A 325 7.48 7.60 -5.85
CA PHE A 325 8.88 8.01 -5.74
C PHE A 325 9.83 6.86 -6.07
N ASP A 326 11.10 7.18 -6.29
CA ASP A 326 12.15 6.22 -6.58
C ASP A 326 12.77 5.56 -5.33
N ASP A 327 13.02 6.37 -4.29
CA ASP A 327 13.66 5.98 -3.04
C ASP A 327 13.13 6.82 -1.88
N LEU A 328 12.89 6.21 -0.72
CA LEU A 328 12.39 6.91 0.47
C LEU A 328 13.44 7.86 1.10
N LEU A 329 14.73 7.54 1.02
CA LEU A 329 15.75 8.26 1.79
C LEU A 329 15.74 9.78 1.56
N PRO A 330 15.70 10.31 0.31
CA PRO A 330 15.62 11.75 0.07
C PRO A 330 14.41 12.41 0.73
N LEU A 331 13.25 11.75 0.71
CA LEU A 331 12.01 12.26 1.33
C LEU A 331 12.11 12.26 2.86
N ALA A 332 12.69 11.20 3.44
CA ALA A 332 12.92 11.15 4.89
C ALA A 332 13.89 12.25 5.36
N LEU A 333 14.92 12.54 4.57
CA LEU A 333 15.89 13.60 4.87
C LEU A 333 15.28 15.01 4.75
N LYS A 334 14.31 15.24 3.87
CA LYS A 334 13.55 16.51 3.81
C LYS A 334 12.82 16.80 5.12
N VAL A 335 12.21 15.77 5.73
CA VAL A 335 11.33 15.94 6.89
C VAL A 335 12.10 16.00 8.20
N MET A 336 13.25 15.33 8.29
CA MET A 336 14.02 15.19 9.51
C MET A 336 15.07 16.31 9.65
N PRO A 337 15.46 16.70 10.89
CA PRO A 337 16.53 17.68 11.09
C PRO A 337 17.86 17.25 10.47
N ASP A 338 18.58 18.17 9.84
CA ASP A 338 19.87 17.90 9.18
C ASP A 338 20.91 17.27 10.12
N SER A 339 20.89 17.63 11.40
CA SER A 339 21.77 17.06 12.42
C SER A 339 21.60 15.56 12.63
N TRP A 340 20.45 14.98 12.20
CA TRP A 340 20.14 13.56 12.34
C TRP A 340 20.40 12.78 11.05
N ARG A 341 20.90 13.42 9.98
CA ARG A 341 21.08 12.81 8.66
C ARG A 341 21.77 11.43 8.68
N PRO A 342 22.90 11.20 9.39
CA PRO A 342 23.54 9.87 9.44
C PRO A 342 22.65 8.80 10.09
N LEU A 343 21.92 9.17 11.13
CA LEU A 343 21.02 8.28 11.87
C LEU A 343 19.77 7.94 11.06
N VAL A 344 19.17 8.93 10.38
CA VAL A 344 18.04 8.74 9.47
C VAL A 344 18.45 7.84 8.32
N GLN A 345 19.60 8.11 7.69
CA GLN A 345 20.14 7.26 6.63
C GLN A 345 20.34 5.82 7.08
N HIS A 346 20.93 5.61 8.25
CA HIS A 346 21.09 4.27 8.80
C HIS A 346 19.74 3.59 9.07
N THR A 347 18.83 4.28 9.75
CA THR A 347 17.51 3.75 10.12
C THR A 347 16.67 3.37 8.89
N VAL A 348 16.58 4.28 7.91
CA VAL A 348 15.84 4.03 6.66
C VAL A 348 16.44 2.84 5.92
N ARG A 349 17.76 2.81 5.71
CA ARG A 349 18.41 1.74 4.94
C ARG A 349 18.36 0.37 5.61
N GLN A 350 18.30 0.32 6.95
CA GLN A 350 18.25 -0.94 7.68
C GLN A 350 16.81 -1.46 7.87
N TYR A 351 15.85 -0.58 8.19
CA TYR A 351 14.53 -1.00 8.64
C TYR A 351 13.39 -0.61 7.69
N MET A 352 13.55 0.46 6.91
CA MET A 352 12.50 1.02 6.03
C MET A 352 13.04 1.27 4.61
N ASN A 353 13.77 0.31 4.04
CA ASN A 353 14.42 0.51 2.74
C ASN A 353 13.41 0.37 1.58
N LEU A 354 12.59 1.40 1.38
CA LEU A 354 11.65 1.49 0.28
C LEU A 354 12.37 2.05 -0.96
N ASN A 355 12.82 1.15 -1.83
CA ASN A 355 13.50 1.49 -3.08
C ASN A 355 12.69 0.93 -4.25
N ASN A 356 11.70 1.72 -4.65
CA ASN A 356 10.74 1.36 -5.69
C ASN A 356 11.47 1.24 -7.03
N ALA A 357 12.42 2.13 -7.32
CA ALA A 357 13.19 2.08 -8.56
C ALA A 357 13.90 0.73 -8.71
N ALA A 358 14.65 0.27 -7.70
CA ALA A 358 15.36 -1.01 -7.76
C ALA A 358 14.43 -2.22 -8.01
N GLN A 359 13.17 -2.14 -7.57
CA GLN A 359 12.17 -3.16 -7.82
C GLN A 359 11.58 -3.05 -9.23
N VAL A 360 11.15 -1.84 -9.65
CA VAL A 360 10.59 -1.59 -10.99
C VAL A 360 11.57 -1.95 -12.10
N LEU A 361 12.88 -1.72 -11.91
CA LEU A 361 13.90 -2.06 -12.91
C LEU A 361 13.94 -3.56 -13.25
N LYS A 362 13.42 -4.44 -12.38
CA LYS A 362 13.37 -5.88 -12.63
C LYS A 362 12.12 -6.31 -13.41
N TYR A 363 11.14 -5.43 -13.53
CA TYR A 363 9.90 -5.70 -14.24
C TYR A 363 10.02 -5.36 -15.73
N GLN A 364 9.72 -6.33 -16.58
CA GLN A 364 9.82 -6.21 -18.04
C GLN A 364 8.53 -5.65 -18.67
N GLY A 365 7.41 -5.70 -17.97
CA GLY A 365 6.12 -5.28 -18.51
C GLY A 365 5.89 -3.76 -18.56
N PRO A 366 4.72 -3.33 -19.02
CA PRO A 366 4.36 -1.92 -19.17
C PRO A 366 4.25 -1.16 -17.84
N VAL A 367 4.76 0.07 -17.80
CA VAL A 367 4.74 0.95 -16.62
C VAL A 367 4.20 2.33 -17.00
N LEU A 368 3.24 2.85 -16.24
CA LEU A 368 2.77 4.23 -16.32
C LEU A 368 3.07 4.95 -15.01
N LEU A 369 3.72 6.10 -15.11
CA LEU A 369 3.95 7.02 -14.01
C LEU A 369 3.00 8.21 -14.16
N ILE A 370 2.23 8.51 -13.13
CA ILE A 370 1.41 9.71 -13.06
C ILE A 370 2.09 10.66 -12.07
N ARG A 371 2.69 11.73 -12.63
CA ARG A 371 3.40 12.76 -11.87
C ARG A 371 2.43 13.89 -11.56
N ARG A 372 2.22 14.14 -10.28
CA ARG A 372 1.46 15.30 -9.81
C ARG A 372 2.33 16.54 -9.82
N THR A 373 1.93 17.56 -10.58
CA THR A 373 2.79 18.73 -10.80
C THR A 373 2.81 19.71 -9.62
N ARG A 374 1.82 19.63 -8.71
CA ARG A 374 1.74 20.46 -7.49
C ARG A 374 1.94 19.65 -6.21
N ASP A 375 2.72 18.57 -6.29
CA ASP A 375 2.92 17.63 -5.19
C ASP A 375 3.84 18.18 -4.08
N GLU A 376 3.29 18.33 -2.88
CA GLU A 376 3.98 18.84 -1.71
C GLU A 376 4.70 17.75 -0.87
N ILE A 377 4.34 16.48 -1.09
CA ILE A 377 4.78 15.34 -0.28
C ILE A 377 5.98 14.62 -0.93
N ILE A 378 5.93 14.43 -2.25
CA ILE A 378 6.89 13.63 -3.03
C ILE A 378 8.00 14.49 -3.65
N THR A 379 8.07 15.76 -3.25
CA THR A 379 9.14 16.71 -3.56
C THR A 379 10.19 16.74 -2.45
N THR A 380 11.45 17.07 -2.76
CA THR A 380 12.53 17.21 -1.74
C THR A 380 12.73 18.64 -1.22
N THR A 381 12.19 19.65 -1.90
CA THR A 381 12.28 21.06 -1.49
C THR A 381 10.88 21.62 -1.19
N GLY A 382 9.99 21.62 -2.18
CA GLY A 382 8.60 22.06 -2.04
C GLY A 382 7.81 21.92 -3.35
N PRO A 383 6.50 22.22 -3.36
CA PRO A 383 5.64 22.02 -4.53
C PRO A 383 5.95 22.97 -5.70
N GLU A 384 6.58 24.12 -5.44
CA GLU A 384 6.98 25.08 -6.48
C GLU A 384 8.18 24.61 -7.32
N ASP A 385 8.95 23.66 -6.80
CA ASP A 385 10.13 23.10 -7.47
C ASP A 385 9.77 21.71 -8.03
N ILE A 386 9.16 21.72 -9.21
CA ILE A 386 8.75 20.50 -9.92
C ILE A 386 9.92 19.53 -10.18
N MET A 387 11.14 20.06 -10.30
CA MET A 387 12.33 19.25 -10.53
C MET A 387 12.70 18.39 -9.32
N SER A 388 12.30 18.82 -8.12
CA SER A 388 12.51 18.07 -6.88
C SER A 388 11.56 16.88 -6.69
N ASN A 389 10.55 16.72 -7.56
CA ASN A 389 9.61 15.61 -7.49
C ASN A 389 10.32 14.28 -7.76
N ARG A 390 10.26 13.34 -6.80
CA ARG A 390 10.95 12.05 -6.89
C ARG A 390 10.42 11.12 -7.98
N GLY A 391 9.25 11.41 -8.55
CA GLY A 391 8.77 10.75 -9.77
C GLY A 391 9.70 10.99 -10.97
N ASN A 392 10.38 12.13 -11.02
CA ASN A 392 11.37 12.46 -12.04
C ASN A 392 12.55 11.48 -12.02
N ASP A 393 13.12 11.26 -10.84
CA ASP A 393 14.22 10.30 -10.64
C ASP A 393 13.78 8.87 -10.96
N LEU A 394 12.53 8.51 -10.64
CA LEU A 394 11.99 7.19 -10.96
C LEU A 394 11.92 6.97 -12.48
N LEU A 395 11.38 7.94 -13.23
CA LEU A 395 11.35 7.89 -14.69
C LEU A 395 12.76 7.80 -15.27
N LEU A 396 13.67 8.67 -14.84
CA LEU A 396 15.03 8.71 -15.36
C LEU A 396 15.75 7.38 -15.13
N LYS A 397 15.65 6.80 -13.93
CA LYS A 397 16.24 5.48 -13.64
C LYS A 397 15.63 4.38 -14.51
N LEU A 398 14.31 4.39 -14.69
CA LEU A 398 13.61 3.42 -15.52
C LEU A 398 14.06 3.49 -16.98
N LEU A 399 14.09 4.68 -17.56
CA LEU A 399 14.51 4.87 -18.95
C LEU A 399 16.01 4.59 -19.13
N GLN A 400 16.86 5.00 -18.19
CA GLN A 400 18.30 4.70 -18.22
C GLN A 400 18.57 3.19 -18.22
N PHE A 401 17.79 2.43 -17.45
CA PHE A 401 17.88 0.97 -17.45
C PHE A 401 17.32 0.36 -18.73
N ARG A 402 16.13 0.78 -19.17
CA ARG A 402 15.46 0.17 -20.33
C ARG A 402 16.12 0.53 -21.65
N TYR A 403 16.65 1.75 -21.78
CA TYR A 403 17.17 2.31 -23.02
C TYR A 403 18.52 3.02 -22.82
N PRO A 404 19.56 2.32 -22.34
CA PRO A 404 20.83 2.93 -21.93
C PRO A 404 21.54 3.69 -23.06
N LYS A 405 21.37 3.27 -24.32
CA LYS A 405 22.01 3.91 -25.48
C LYS A 405 21.26 5.16 -25.96
N ILE A 406 19.96 5.29 -25.64
CA ILE A 406 19.16 6.52 -25.83
C ILE A 406 19.43 7.49 -24.69
N MET A 407 19.42 6.99 -23.45
CA MET A 407 19.56 7.76 -22.21
C MET A 407 21.02 8.03 -21.83
N THR A 408 21.84 8.43 -22.81
CA THR A 408 23.17 9.02 -22.55
C THR A 408 23.04 10.41 -21.92
N ASP A 409 24.15 11.07 -21.57
CA ASP A 409 24.15 12.39 -20.93
C ASP A 409 23.25 13.42 -21.63
N GLU A 410 23.26 13.43 -22.97
CA GLU A 410 22.42 14.30 -23.78
C GLU A 410 20.92 13.92 -23.70
N GLY A 411 20.59 12.63 -23.74
CA GLY A 411 19.22 12.13 -23.58
C GLY A 411 18.66 12.48 -22.19
N ILE A 412 19.47 12.30 -21.15
CA ILE A 412 19.12 12.69 -19.78
C ILE A 412 18.91 14.21 -19.69
N ARG A 413 19.74 15.02 -20.35
CA ARG A 413 19.61 16.48 -20.34
C ARG A 413 18.29 16.93 -20.98
N VAL A 414 17.93 16.40 -22.14
CA VAL A 414 16.67 16.79 -22.81
C VAL A 414 15.45 16.33 -22.03
N VAL A 415 15.47 15.12 -21.45
CA VAL A 415 14.38 14.65 -20.60
C VAL A 415 14.28 15.50 -19.33
N ARG A 416 15.39 15.90 -18.71
CA ARG A 416 15.37 16.85 -17.57
C ARG A 416 14.81 18.22 -17.96
N GLN A 417 15.09 18.71 -19.16
CA GLN A 417 14.50 19.96 -19.66
C GLN A 417 12.98 19.82 -19.77
N TRP A 418 12.48 18.71 -20.32
CA TRP A 418 11.04 18.42 -20.38
C TRP A 418 10.41 18.26 -19.00
N LEU A 419 11.07 17.56 -18.07
CA LEU A 419 10.60 17.39 -16.69
C LEU A 419 10.54 18.72 -15.92
N GLY A 420 11.35 19.72 -16.31
CA GLY A 420 11.34 21.06 -15.73
C GLY A 420 10.22 21.96 -16.25
N ALA A 421 9.51 21.54 -17.30
CA ALA A 421 8.32 22.26 -17.78
C ALA A 421 7.19 22.15 -16.75
N SER A 422 6.65 23.30 -16.37
CA SER A 422 5.63 23.42 -15.31
C SER A 422 4.21 23.49 -15.88
N SER A 423 4.06 23.60 -17.21
CA SER A 423 2.77 23.65 -17.89
C SER A 423 2.74 22.78 -19.16
N PRO A 424 1.55 22.32 -19.60
CA PRO A 424 1.41 21.59 -20.86
C PRO A 424 1.92 22.36 -22.08
N LEU A 425 1.86 23.69 -22.07
CA LEU A 425 2.37 24.54 -23.14
C LEU A 425 3.90 24.49 -23.22
N GLU A 426 4.58 24.57 -22.07
CA GLU A 426 6.04 24.46 -21.98
C GLU A 426 6.51 23.05 -22.37
N GLU A 427 5.80 22.01 -21.93
CA GLU A 427 6.07 20.63 -22.32
C GLU A 427 5.98 20.45 -23.85
N ALA A 428 4.90 20.97 -24.44
CA ALA A 428 4.71 20.95 -25.89
C ALA A 428 5.76 21.77 -26.62
N SER A 429 6.20 22.90 -26.06
CA SER A 429 7.27 23.73 -26.62
C SER A 429 8.61 22.98 -26.63
N VAL A 430 8.98 22.31 -25.54
CA VAL A 430 10.19 21.47 -25.50
C VAL A 430 10.08 20.34 -26.52
N TYR A 431 8.94 19.64 -26.57
CA TYR A 431 8.72 18.54 -27.51
C TYR A 431 8.81 18.98 -28.97
N SER A 432 8.20 20.12 -29.30
CA SER A 432 8.22 20.69 -30.66
C SER A 432 9.60 21.24 -31.03
N GLY A 433 10.34 21.80 -30.07
CA GLY A 433 11.67 22.38 -30.29
C GLY A 433 12.76 21.36 -30.62
N TYR A 434 12.54 20.09 -30.30
CA TYR A 434 13.39 18.97 -30.74
C TYR A 434 12.79 18.21 -31.94
N GLU A 435 11.75 18.77 -32.57
CA GLU A 435 11.12 18.21 -33.79
C GLU A 435 10.78 16.71 -33.65
N VAL A 436 10.26 16.31 -32.48
CA VAL A 436 9.99 14.90 -32.19
C VAL A 436 8.89 14.36 -33.11
N ASP A 437 9.26 13.41 -33.96
CA ASP A 437 8.33 12.68 -34.83
C ASP A 437 7.89 11.37 -34.14
N ASP A 438 6.63 11.33 -33.67
CA ASP A 438 6.03 10.17 -33.01
C ASP A 438 6.01 8.92 -33.91
N ASP A 439 5.69 9.07 -35.20
CA ASP A 439 5.55 7.95 -36.14
C ASP A 439 6.92 7.33 -36.46
N TRP A 440 7.93 8.18 -36.64
CA TRP A 440 9.32 7.74 -36.78
C TRP A 440 9.82 7.04 -35.51
N CYS A 441 9.54 7.60 -34.32
CA CYS A 441 9.94 6.98 -33.04
C CYS A 441 9.33 5.58 -32.87
N VAL A 442 8.02 5.43 -33.15
CA VAL A 442 7.33 4.12 -33.11
C VAL A 442 7.96 3.15 -34.10
N SER A 443 8.19 3.58 -35.34
CA SER A 443 8.77 2.74 -36.39
C SER A 443 10.17 2.22 -36.03
N VAL A 444 11.01 3.08 -35.44
CA VAL A 444 12.35 2.69 -34.96
C VAL A 444 12.25 1.68 -33.81
N LEU A 445 11.36 1.91 -32.84
CA LEU A 445 11.24 0.99 -31.72
C LEU A 445 10.67 -0.37 -32.16
N GLN A 446 9.71 -0.40 -33.09
CA GLN A 446 9.10 -1.63 -33.61
C GLN A 446 10.10 -2.46 -34.42
N SER A 447 10.97 -1.84 -35.22
CA SER A 447 12.02 -2.58 -35.94
C SER A 447 13.00 -3.26 -34.98
N TYR A 448 13.36 -2.59 -33.88
CA TYR A 448 14.20 -3.20 -32.83
C TYR A 448 13.49 -4.34 -32.07
N GLN A 449 12.17 -4.25 -31.86
CA GLN A 449 11.40 -5.30 -31.18
C GLN A 449 11.29 -6.57 -32.03
N ALA A 450 11.20 -6.44 -33.36
CA ALA A 450 11.07 -7.58 -34.27
C ALA A 450 12.38 -8.40 -34.39
N ASP A 451 13.54 -7.76 -34.23
CA ASP A 451 14.85 -8.34 -34.52
C ASP A 451 15.54 -9.03 -33.32
N ARG A 452 15.06 -8.85 -32.08
CA ARG A 452 15.81 -9.28 -30.87
C ARG A 452 14.93 -9.82 -29.74
N ASP A 453 15.56 -10.60 -28.86
CA ASP A 453 14.94 -11.15 -27.66
C ASP A 453 14.43 -10.02 -26.74
N VAL A 454 13.14 -10.07 -26.40
CA VAL A 454 12.25 -8.93 -26.09
C VAL A 454 12.37 -8.42 -24.65
N SER A 455 13.55 -8.52 -24.05
CA SER A 455 13.79 -8.08 -22.67
C SER A 455 14.65 -6.82 -22.61
N PHE A 456 14.30 -5.90 -21.72
CA PHE A 456 15.16 -4.79 -21.35
C PHE A 456 16.42 -5.30 -20.64
N PRO A 457 17.60 -4.65 -20.85
CA PRO A 457 17.81 -3.40 -21.58
C PRO A 457 17.86 -3.53 -23.10
N TRP A 458 17.30 -2.56 -23.82
CA TRP A 458 17.40 -2.46 -25.28
C TRP A 458 18.65 -1.67 -25.70
N SER A 459 19.26 -2.10 -26.80
CA SER A 459 20.44 -1.46 -27.40
C SER A 459 20.09 -0.41 -28.47
N VAL A 460 18.80 -0.10 -28.64
CA VAL A 460 18.33 0.97 -29.53
C VAL A 460 19.06 2.27 -29.22
N GLY A 461 19.56 2.96 -30.25
CA GLY A 461 20.35 4.18 -30.09
C GLY A 461 21.86 4.03 -30.29
N GLU A 462 22.40 2.81 -30.38
CA GLU A 462 23.85 2.59 -30.53
C GLU A 462 24.44 3.22 -31.81
N ASP A 463 23.76 3.03 -32.94
CA ASP A 463 24.18 3.56 -34.25
C ASP A 463 23.40 4.81 -34.68
N MET A 464 22.71 5.47 -33.73
CA MET A 464 21.84 6.61 -34.03
C MET A 464 22.56 7.94 -33.87
N THR A 465 22.14 8.91 -34.70
CA THR A 465 22.58 10.30 -34.55
C THR A 465 22.17 10.86 -33.19
N LEU A 466 22.86 11.91 -32.75
CA LEU A 466 22.51 12.60 -31.51
C LEU A 466 21.06 13.09 -31.52
N GLU A 467 20.59 13.59 -32.66
CA GLU A 467 19.23 14.11 -32.81
C GLU A 467 18.19 13.00 -32.67
N GLY A 468 18.38 11.88 -33.36
CA GLY A 468 17.47 10.74 -33.24
C GLY A 468 17.37 10.19 -31.81
N ARG A 469 18.48 10.20 -31.06
CA ARG A 469 18.47 9.82 -29.63
C ARG A 469 17.70 10.80 -28.76
N ARG A 470 17.81 12.11 -29.00
CA ARG A 470 17.06 13.13 -28.26
C ARG A 470 15.56 13.00 -28.50
N GLN A 471 15.15 12.81 -29.74
CA GLN A 471 13.75 12.60 -30.09
C GLN A 471 13.16 11.38 -29.39
N LEU A 472 13.85 10.23 -29.48
CA LEU A 472 13.42 9.01 -28.79
C LEU A 472 13.38 9.16 -27.27
N ALA A 473 14.34 9.88 -26.67
CA ALA A 473 14.36 10.11 -25.23
C ALA A 473 13.11 10.87 -24.75
N LEU A 474 12.73 11.94 -25.47
CA LEU A 474 11.53 12.73 -25.18
C LEU A 474 10.24 11.96 -25.46
N PHE A 475 10.19 11.24 -26.58
CA PHE A 475 9.07 10.37 -26.93
C PHE A 475 8.82 9.34 -25.82
N LEU A 476 9.86 8.62 -25.41
CA LEU A 476 9.77 7.62 -24.34
C LEU A 476 9.36 8.24 -23.00
N ALA A 477 9.93 9.39 -22.62
CA ALA A 477 9.53 10.10 -21.41
C ALA A 477 8.02 10.39 -21.38
N ARG A 478 7.47 10.88 -22.50
CA ARG A 478 6.04 11.19 -22.65
C ARG A 478 5.15 9.94 -22.67
N LYS A 479 5.63 8.79 -23.16
CA LYS A 479 4.86 7.53 -23.13
C LYS A 479 4.84 6.88 -21.75
N TYR A 480 5.92 7.01 -20.97
CA TYR A 480 6.04 6.40 -19.64
C TYR A 480 5.51 7.29 -18.51
N MET A 481 5.48 8.61 -18.68
CA MET A 481 5.02 9.55 -17.67
C MET A 481 3.95 10.50 -18.19
N ARG A 482 2.88 10.66 -17.41
CA ARG A 482 1.85 11.69 -17.61
C ARG A 482 1.83 12.66 -16.44
N ASN A 483 1.64 13.94 -16.76
CA ASN A 483 1.44 14.97 -15.75
C ASN A 483 -0.04 15.11 -15.41
N PHE A 484 -0.33 15.25 -14.12
CA PHE A 484 -1.66 15.55 -13.61
C PHE A 484 -1.57 16.77 -12.69
N GLU A 485 -2.32 17.83 -13.00
CA GLU A 485 -2.20 19.12 -12.31
C GLU A 485 -2.97 19.13 -10.97
N ALA A 486 -2.40 18.48 -9.96
CA ALA A 486 -3.04 18.38 -8.65
C ALA A 486 -2.03 18.31 -7.50
N THR A 487 -2.51 18.58 -6.29
CA THR A 487 -1.78 18.33 -5.02
C THR A 487 -1.78 16.84 -4.68
N HIS A 488 -0.99 16.43 -3.69
CA HIS A 488 -0.75 15.01 -3.40
C HIS A 488 -2.02 14.22 -3.06
N CYS A 489 -2.92 14.81 -2.26
CA CYS A 489 -4.12 14.13 -1.73
C CYS A 489 -5.38 14.30 -2.59
N THR A 490 -5.30 14.96 -3.75
CA THR A 490 -6.46 15.09 -4.65
C THR A 490 -6.81 13.72 -5.26
N PRO A 491 -8.05 13.23 -5.23
CA PRO A 491 -8.37 11.95 -5.88
C PRO A 491 -8.05 11.97 -7.38
N LEU A 492 -7.42 10.91 -7.89
CA LEU A 492 -7.19 10.77 -9.32
C LEU A 492 -8.54 10.44 -10.00
N PRO A 493 -9.03 11.24 -10.96
CA PRO A 493 -10.29 10.95 -11.62
C PRO A 493 -10.14 9.73 -12.53
N ALA A 494 -11.22 8.97 -12.72
CA ALA A 494 -11.21 7.75 -13.53
C ALA A 494 -10.71 7.97 -14.96
N ILE A 495 -10.95 9.15 -15.54
CA ILE A 495 -10.50 9.52 -16.88
C ILE A 495 -8.98 9.59 -17.01
N GLU A 496 -8.24 9.79 -15.92
CA GLU A 496 -6.76 9.82 -15.92
C GLU A 496 -6.15 8.44 -15.65
N PHE A 497 -6.97 7.44 -15.30
CA PHE A 497 -6.52 6.06 -15.13
C PHE A 497 -6.49 5.35 -16.49
N HIS A 498 -5.30 5.28 -17.08
CA HIS A 498 -5.08 4.70 -18.39
C HIS A 498 -4.25 3.42 -18.33
N PRO A 499 -4.48 2.47 -19.26
CA PRO A 499 -3.54 1.38 -19.45
C PRO A 499 -2.17 1.95 -19.84
N PRO A 500 -1.07 1.43 -19.27
CA PRO A 500 0.26 1.84 -19.67
C PRO A 500 0.55 1.58 -21.14
N TRP A 501 1.40 2.43 -21.73
CA TRP A 501 1.77 2.34 -23.14
C TRP A 501 2.43 0.98 -23.47
N ARG A 502 2.01 0.41 -24.59
CA ARG A 502 2.59 -0.78 -25.22
C ARG A 502 2.96 -0.40 -26.66
N LEU A 503 4.16 -0.79 -27.07
CA LEU A 503 4.69 -0.56 -28.41
C LEU A 503 3.96 -1.41 -29.46
#